data_AF-A0A5B8XPV2-F1
#
_entry.id   AF-A0A5B8XPV2-F1
#
_cell.length_a   1.000
_cell.length_b   1.000
_cell.length_c   1.000
_cell.angle_alpha   90.00
_cell.angle_beta   90.00
_cell.angle_gamma   90.00
#
_symmetry.space_group_name_H-M   'P 1'
#
loop_
_entity.id
_entity.type
_entity.pdbx_description
1 polymer ?
#
loop_
_entity_poly.entity_id
_entity_poly.type
_entity_poly.pdbx_seq_one_letter_code
_entity_poly.pdbx_strand_id
1 'polypeptide(L)'
;MNARLILMLIADAIAVGVVFCVSIWSFGSAEVASALATAEAHGFLEQNTREILLHLGLSACLWAMARLLMMQIGRLHKQRSEPRVVKLSRGTVLTETLIVFPVFLLLLFGLLQLTINNTAAMLTSLSAFQAGRTVYLWQPETTGSKRNGGLTGPQVAERARIAAASVVTPTAPSMFRESCDTSPQFEAKLAAFASVGIEGVGTGVGLSVSAIKGLAGARSIGSNRNETIVKGYDKDAFELRGPLKFYVAYCNTEASYSVSGGKIKTVVHYDLKQVMPMVGFIFGERRGLEAYTRISRAYELPTQIEPNPTPPRSFLSFLGGGINPFSSWE
;
A
#
# COMPACT_ATOMS: atom_id res chain seq x y z
N MET A 1 30.02 -1.75 39.84
CA MET A 1 29.91 -1.44 38.40
C MET A 1 31.08 -0.52 38.04
N ASN A 2 32.00 -0.95 37.17
CA ASN A 2 33.30 -0.29 37.01
C ASN A 2 33.15 1.10 36.38
N ALA A 3 33.68 2.14 37.01
CA ALA A 3 33.64 3.53 36.52
C ALA A 3 34.16 3.67 35.06
N ARG A 4 35.11 2.83 34.67
CA ARG A 4 35.61 2.74 33.29
C ARG A 4 34.54 2.34 32.26
N LEU A 5 33.57 1.52 32.65
CA LEU A 5 32.52 1.03 31.76
C LEU A 5 31.47 2.10 31.49
N ILE A 6 31.17 2.93 32.49
CA ILE A 6 30.27 4.09 32.36
C ILE A 6 30.91 5.16 31.47
N LEU A 7 32.20 5.46 31.71
CA LEU A 7 32.96 6.42 30.90
C LEU A 7 33.06 6.01 29.42
N MET A 8 33.20 4.70 29.17
CA MET A 8 33.24 4.16 27.80
C MET A 8 31.88 4.23 27.11
N LEU A 9 30.78 3.98 27.82
CA LEU A 9 29.42 4.12 27.28
C LEU A 9 29.08 5.58 26.96
N ILE A 10 29.50 6.54 27.80
CA ILE A 10 29.32 7.97 27.53
C ILE A 10 30.13 8.40 26.31
N ALA A 11 31.39 7.97 26.20
CA ALA A 11 32.23 8.27 25.05
C ALA A 11 31.66 7.67 23.74
N ASP A 12 31.12 6.45 23.78
CA ASP A 12 30.48 5.81 22.63
C ASP A 12 29.17 6.52 22.24
N ALA A 13 28.36 6.97 23.21
CA ALA A 13 27.16 7.75 22.93
C ALA A 13 27.48 9.09 22.24
N ILE A 14 28.54 9.78 22.72
CA ILE A 14 29.05 11.01 22.09
C ILE A 14 29.56 10.71 20.69
N ALA A 15 30.33 9.63 20.48
CA ALA A 15 30.85 9.25 19.18
C ALA A 15 29.73 8.91 18.18
N VAL A 16 28.68 8.22 18.61
CA VAL A 16 27.50 7.94 17.78
C VAL A 16 26.75 9.23 17.44
N GLY A 17 26.57 10.14 18.41
CA GLY A 17 25.99 11.45 18.16
C GLY A 17 26.78 12.27 17.14
N VAL A 18 28.11 12.28 17.25
CA VAL A 18 29.01 12.94 16.29
C VAL A 18 28.91 12.30 14.91
N VAL A 19 28.94 10.97 14.81
CA VAL A 19 28.80 10.26 13.53
C VAL A 19 27.43 10.54 12.91
N PHE A 20 26.35 10.58 13.70
CA PHE A 20 25.01 10.92 13.21
C PHE A 20 24.96 12.36 12.67
N CYS A 21 25.48 13.35 13.41
CA CYS A 21 25.55 14.73 12.98
C CYS A 21 26.41 14.88 11.70
N VAL A 22 27.57 14.21 11.65
CA VAL A 22 28.45 14.22 10.47
C VAL A 22 27.78 13.51 9.28
N SER A 23 27.01 12.46 9.52
CA SER A 23 26.26 11.74 8.48
C SER A 23 25.14 12.59 7.91
N ILE A 24 24.39 13.32 8.75
CA ILE A 24 23.39 14.29 8.30
C ILE A 24 24.06 15.41 7.50
N TRP A 25 25.20 15.90 7.96
CA TRP A 25 25.92 16.99 7.29
C TRP A 25 26.58 16.55 5.97
N SER A 26 27.10 15.33 5.90
CA SER A 26 27.85 14.80 4.76
C SER A 26 26.98 14.09 3.71
N PHE A 27 25.82 13.56 4.12
CA PHE A 27 24.84 12.90 3.24
C PHE A 27 23.52 13.67 3.12
N GLY A 28 23.48 14.91 3.61
CA GLY A 28 22.35 15.82 3.43
C GLY A 28 22.18 16.17 1.95
N SER A 29 21.45 15.35 1.22
CA SER A 29 20.97 15.72 -0.12
C SER A 29 20.06 16.94 0.00
N ALA A 30 19.90 17.70 -1.09
CA ALA A 30 18.93 18.80 -1.15
C ALA A 30 17.50 18.39 -0.74
N GLU A 31 17.20 17.09 -0.82
CA GLU A 31 15.94 16.47 -0.39
C GLU A 31 15.80 16.35 1.14
N VAL A 32 16.90 16.08 1.85
CA VAL A 32 16.89 16.05 3.33
C VAL A 32 16.78 17.47 3.87
N ALA A 33 17.48 18.43 3.25
CA ALA A 33 17.39 19.83 3.61
C ALA A 33 15.98 20.41 3.35
N SER A 34 15.37 20.06 2.21
CA SER A 34 14.00 20.49 1.91
C SER A 34 12.98 19.79 2.82
N ALA A 35 13.13 18.50 3.12
CA ALA A 35 12.28 17.80 4.08
C ALA A 35 12.38 18.39 5.48
N LEU A 36 13.58 18.77 5.94
CA LEU A 36 13.79 19.41 7.24
C LEU A 36 13.19 20.82 7.29
N ALA A 37 13.39 21.62 6.23
CA ALA A 37 12.79 22.95 6.12
C ALA A 37 11.25 22.88 6.05
N THR A 38 10.70 21.86 5.40
CA THR A 38 9.25 21.63 5.34
C THR A 38 8.74 21.18 6.72
N ALA A 39 9.46 20.30 7.42
CA ALA A 39 9.10 19.86 8.77
C ALA A 39 9.16 21.00 9.80
N GLU A 40 10.14 21.90 9.68
CA GLU A 40 10.26 23.10 10.52
C GLU A 40 9.13 24.10 10.23
N ALA A 41 8.81 24.34 8.95
CA ALA A 41 7.70 25.22 8.56
C ALA A 41 6.33 24.74 9.06
N HIS A 42 6.17 23.44 9.35
CA HIS A 42 4.92 22.85 9.86
C HIS A 42 4.97 22.55 11.36
N GLY A 43 5.97 23.05 12.10
CA GLY A 43 6.06 22.90 13.56
C GLY A 43 6.27 21.45 14.04
N PHE A 44 6.66 20.54 13.15
CA PHE A 44 6.80 19.11 13.44
C PHE A 44 7.83 18.84 14.55
N LEU A 45 8.90 19.65 14.58
CA LEU A 45 9.97 19.52 15.58
C LEU A 45 9.51 19.90 16.98
N GLU A 46 8.59 20.87 17.13
CA GLU A 46 8.04 21.27 18.43
C GLU A 46 6.98 20.28 18.93
N GLN A 47 6.16 19.71 18.04
CA GLN A 47 5.11 18.77 18.42
C GLN A 47 5.65 17.37 18.75
N ASN A 48 6.68 16.92 18.03
CA ASN A 48 7.19 15.54 18.14
C ASN A 48 8.56 15.43 18.82
N THR A 49 9.02 16.48 19.51
CA THR A 49 10.35 16.48 20.16
C THR A 49 10.53 15.31 21.12
N ARG A 50 9.46 14.94 21.83
CA ARG A 50 9.45 13.82 22.77
C ARG A 50 9.63 12.48 22.06
N GLU A 51 8.96 12.27 20.93
CA GLU A 51 9.03 11.04 20.15
C GLU A 51 10.40 10.89 19.47
N ILE A 52 10.93 12.00 18.96
CA ILE A 52 12.27 12.07 18.38
C ILE A 52 13.33 11.72 19.45
N LEU A 53 13.26 12.33 20.64
CA LEU A 53 14.16 12.02 21.75
C LEU A 53 14.06 10.55 22.19
N LEU A 54 12.85 9.99 22.20
CA LEU A 54 12.62 8.61 22.57
C LEU A 54 13.21 7.65 21.52
N HIS A 55 13.03 7.94 20.23
CA HIS A 55 13.64 7.19 19.14
C HIS A 55 15.18 7.27 19.15
N LEU A 56 15.74 8.44 19.45
CA LEU A 56 17.18 8.64 19.56
C LEU A 56 17.75 7.86 20.76
N GLY A 57 17.03 7.88 21.89
CA GLY A 57 17.35 7.08 23.07
C GLY A 57 17.29 5.58 22.81
N LEU A 58 16.22 5.09 22.17
CA LEU A 58 16.09 3.68 21.78
C LEU A 58 17.18 3.23 20.82
N SER A 59 17.53 4.08 19.85
CA SER A 59 18.61 3.80 18.88
C SER A 59 19.96 3.71 19.59
N ALA A 60 20.23 4.59 20.56
CA ALA A 60 21.43 4.54 21.39
C ALA A 60 21.47 3.27 22.26
N CYS A 61 20.34 2.88 22.87
CA CYS A 61 20.23 1.65 23.64
C CYS A 61 20.46 0.41 22.79
N LEU A 62 19.88 0.35 21.58
CA LEU A 62 20.08 -0.74 20.64
C LEU A 62 21.56 -0.87 20.25
N TRP A 63 22.22 0.25 19.97
CA TRP A 63 23.63 0.29 19.65
C TRP A 63 24.51 -0.20 20.82
N ALA A 64 24.21 0.26 22.03
CA ALA A 64 24.90 -0.18 23.25
C ALA A 64 24.74 -1.70 23.46
N MET A 65 23.54 -2.25 23.25
CA MET A 65 23.29 -3.69 23.32
C MET A 65 24.08 -4.46 22.26
N ALA A 66 24.08 -4.00 21.01
CA ALA A 66 24.86 -4.61 19.93
C ALA A 66 26.37 -4.60 20.23
N ARG A 67 26.87 -3.51 20.84
CA ARG A 67 28.28 -3.39 21.21
C ARG A 67 28.64 -4.31 22.37
N LEU A 68 27.81 -4.40 23.41
CA LEU A 68 27.99 -5.33 24.52
C LEU A 68 27.98 -6.78 24.03
N LEU A 69 27.07 -7.12 23.12
CA LEU A 69 27.01 -8.42 22.46
C LEU A 69 28.31 -8.72 21.69
N MET A 70 28.79 -7.78 20.87
CA MET A 70 30.06 -7.92 20.15
C MET A 70 31.26 -8.07 21.10
N MET A 71 31.29 -7.33 22.22
CA MET A 71 32.34 -7.46 23.22
C MET A 71 32.29 -8.83 23.92
N GLN A 72 31.09 -9.35 24.24
CA GLN A 72 30.93 -10.69 24.78
C GLN A 72 31.33 -11.77 23.79
N ILE A 73 30.90 -11.68 22.53
CA ILE A 73 31.31 -12.61 21.45
C ILE A 73 32.83 -12.57 21.25
N GLY A 74 33.43 -11.37 21.24
CA GLY A 74 34.87 -11.18 21.13
C GLY A 74 35.66 -11.73 22.33
N ARG A 75 35.13 -11.60 23.55
CA ARG A 75 35.72 -12.21 24.76
C ARG A 75 35.60 -13.73 24.76
N LEU A 76 34.45 -14.27 24.35
CA LEU A 76 34.22 -15.71 24.20
C LEU A 76 35.12 -16.30 23.11
N HIS A 77 35.36 -15.59 22.00
CA HIS A 77 36.33 -15.97 20.97
C HIS A 77 37.77 -15.93 21.49
N LYS A 78 38.14 -14.91 22.27
CA LYS A 78 39.47 -14.84 22.90
C LYS A 78 39.69 -15.92 23.96
N GLN A 79 38.66 -16.29 24.72
CA GLN A 79 38.74 -17.36 25.72
C GLN A 79 38.73 -18.77 25.11
N ARG A 80 38.18 -18.95 23.89
CA ARG A 80 38.25 -20.21 23.12
C ARG A 80 39.53 -20.37 22.29
N SER A 81 40.45 -19.41 22.34
CA SER A 81 41.70 -19.46 21.58
C SER A 81 42.77 -20.31 22.29
N GLU A 82 42.56 -21.62 22.37
CA GLU A 82 43.69 -22.49 22.03
C GLU A 82 43.80 -22.47 20.50
N PRO A 83 44.97 -22.15 19.92
CA PRO A 83 45.12 -22.08 18.48
C PRO A 83 45.18 -23.51 17.92
N ARG A 84 44.03 -24.17 17.77
CA ARG A 84 43.91 -25.23 16.77
C ARG A 84 43.91 -24.54 15.41
N VAL A 85 45.10 -24.44 14.83
CA VAL A 85 45.31 -24.05 13.44
C VAL A 85 44.71 -25.14 12.55
N VAL A 86 43.38 -25.17 12.46
CA VAL A 86 42.74 -25.75 11.31
C VAL A 86 43.02 -24.74 10.20
N LYS A 87 43.94 -25.08 9.29
CA LYS A 87 44.08 -24.42 7.98
C LYS A 87 42.78 -24.65 7.18
N LEU A 88 41.67 -24.08 7.64
CA LEU A 88 40.49 -23.88 6.83
C LEU A 88 40.87 -22.77 5.86
N SER A 89 41.10 -23.16 4.62
CA SER A 89 41.14 -22.28 3.47
C SER A 89 40.01 -21.25 3.61
N ARG A 90 40.35 -20.01 3.98
CA ARG A 90 39.38 -18.92 4.15
C ARG A 90 38.60 -18.60 2.87
N GLY A 91 39.05 -19.13 1.72
CA GLY A 91 38.34 -19.04 0.44
C GLY A 91 37.20 -20.06 0.27
N THR A 92 37.23 -21.20 0.96
CA THR A 92 36.24 -22.27 0.74
C THR A 92 34.88 -21.93 1.34
N VAL A 93 34.84 -21.28 2.51
CA VAL A 93 33.58 -20.85 3.14
C VAL A 93 32.90 -19.74 2.32
N LEU A 94 33.66 -18.79 1.79
CA LEU A 94 33.10 -17.70 0.96
C LEU A 94 32.54 -18.25 -0.37
N THR A 95 33.23 -19.21 -0.99
CA THR A 95 32.77 -19.87 -2.23
C THR A 95 31.55 -20.75 -1.99
N GLU A 96 31.52 -21.52 -0.90
CA GLU A 96 30.35 -22.32 -0.52
C GLU A 96 29.14 -21.42 -0.21
N THR A 97 29.36 -20.29 0.47
CA THR A 97 28.28 -19.32 0.72
C THR A 97 27.80 -18.70 -0.60
N LEU A 98 28.69 -18.35 -1.52
CA LEU A 98 28.34 -17.82 -2.85
C LEU A 98 27.51 -18.76 -3.71
N ILE A 99 27.71 -20.08 -3.55
CA ILE A 99 26.92 -21.10 -4.27
C ILE A 99 25.54 -21.30 -3.61
N VAL A 100 25.49 -21.30 -2.27
CA VAL A 100 24.25 -21.51 -1.51
C VAL A 100 23.34 -20.28 -1.53
N PHE A 101 23.90 -19.08 -1.54
CA PHE A 101 23.15 -17.83 -1.41
C PHE A 101 22.11 -17.59 -2.52
N PRO A 102 22.40 -17.82 -3.82
CA PRO A 102 21.40 -17.68 -4.88
C PRO A 102 20.21 -18.64 -4.71
N VAL A 103 20.46 -19.88 -4.32
CA VAL A 103 19.40 -20.89 -4.06
C VAL A 103 18.56 -20.46 -2.87
N PHE A 104 19.20 -20.00 -1.80
CA PHE A 104 18.52 -19.47 -0.62
C PHE A 104 17.67 -18.22 -0.96
N LEU A 105 18.21 -17.27 -1.71
CA LEU A 105 17.49 -16.07 -2.13
C LEU A 105 16.30 -16.41 -3.03
N LEU A 106 16.44 -17.38 -3.94
CA LEU A 106 15.35 -17.84 -4.79
C LEU A 106 14.22 -18.46 -3.96
N LEU A 107 14.55 -19.31 -2.98
CA LEU A 107 13.57 -19.89 -2.06
C LEU A 107 12.89 -18.82 -1.20
N LEU A 108 13.67 -17.89 -0.63
CA LEU A 108 13.15 -16.81 0.21
C LEU A 108 12.21 -15.89 -0.59
N PHE A 109 12.62 -15.42 -1.77
CA PHE A 109 11.79 -14.59 -2.63
C PHE A 109 10.57 -15.35 -3.16
N GLY A 110 10.71 -16.64 -3.45
CA GLY A 110 9.59 -17.51 -3.81
C GLY A 110 8.54 -17.60 -2.70
N LEU A 111 8.97 -17.85 -1.46
CA LEU A 111 8.07 -17.91 -0.29
C LEU A 111 7.40 -16.56 0.02
N LEU A 112 8.15 -15.46 -0.10
CA LEU A 112 7.59 -14.12 0.10
C LEU A 112 6.54 -13.80 -0.98
N GLN A 113 6.84 -14.07 -2.25
CA GLN A 113 5.89 -13.82 -3.33
C GLN A 113 4.67 -14.75 -3.25
N LEU A 114 4.84 -16.00 -2.84
CA LEU A 114 3.73 -16.92 -2.59
C LEU A 114 2.79 -16.39 -1.49
N THR A 115 3.36 -15.81 -0.43
CA THR A 115 2.58 -15.19 0.65
C THR A 115 1.76 -14.00 0.15
N ILE A 116 2.35 -13.15 -0.70
CA ILE A 116 1.66 -12.03 -1.33
C ILE A 116 0.55 -12.54 -2.27
N ASN A 117 0.84 -13.55 -3.09
CA ASN A 117 -0.12 -14.15 -4.02
C ASN A 117 -1.32 -14.78 -3.28
N ASN A 118 -1.07 -15.49 -2.16
CA ASN A 118 -2.13 -16.06 -1.33
C ASN A 118 -3.00 -14.98 -0.69
N THR A 119 -2.38 -13.92 -0.17
CA THR A 119 -3.10 -12.78 0.41
C THR A 119 -3.98 -12.11 -0.65
N ALA A 120 -3.42 -11.86 -1.84
CA ALA A 120 -4.16 -11.30 -2.96
C ALA A 120 -5.30 -12.22 -3.39
N ALA A 121 -5.09 -13.54 -3.47
CA ALA A 121 -6.14 -14.49 -3.82
C ALA A 121 -7.32 -14.48 -2.84
N MET A 122 -7.05 -14.32 -1.53
CA MET A 122 -8.09 -14.14 -0.52
C MET A 122 -8.82 -12.80 -0.70
N LEU A 123 -8.08 -11.71 -0.85
CA LEU A 123 -8.66 -10.37 -1.04
C LEU A 123 -9.45 -10.26 -2.35
N THR A 124 -9.05 -10.92 -3.44
CA THR A 124 -9.82 -10.95 -4.69
C THR A 124 -11.14 -11.71 -4.54
N SER A 125 -11.20 -12.67 -3.62
CA SER A 125 -12.47 -13.36 -3.31
C SER A 125 -13.43 -12.42 -2.56
N LEU A 126 -12.90 -11.65 -1.61
CA LEU A 126 -13.65 -10.58 -0.93
C LEU A 126 -14.02 -9.44 -1.88
N SER A 127 -13.15 -9.11 -2.85
CA SER A 127 -13.40 -8.05 -3.82
C SER A 127 -14.54 -8.42 -4.76
N ALA A 128 -14.62 -9.68 -5.20
CA ALA A 128 -15.75 -10.19 -5.97
C ALA A 128 -17.07 -10.11 -5.18
N PHE A 129 -17.03 -10.40 -3.87
CA PHE A 129 -18.20 -10.24 -3.00
C PHE A 129 -18.62 -8.77 -2.86
N GLN A 130 -17.68 -7.85 -2.61
CA GLN A 130 -17.98 -6.42 -2.48
C GLN A 130 -18.45 -5.81 -3.81
N ALA A 131 -17.83 -6.20 -4.92
CA ALA A 131 -18.28 -5.82 -6.25
C ALA A 131 -19.70 -6.32 -6.51
N GLY A 132 -19.98 -7.59 -6.22
CA GLY A 132 -21.31 -8.17 -6.41
C GLY A 132 -22.39 -7.50 -5.56
N ARG A 133 -22.10 -7.17 -4.28
CA ARG A 133 -23.01 -6.36 -3.45
C ARG A 133 -23.24 -4.97 -4.01
N THR A 134 -22.19 -4.36 -4.58
CA THR A 134 -22.29 -3.05 -5.22
C THR A 134 -23.18 -3.12 -6.46
N VAL A 135 -22.97 -4.12 -7.32
CA VAL A 135 -23.85 -4.33 -8.49
C VAL A 135 -25.27 -4.64 -8.05
N TYR A 136 -25.47 -5.49 -7.06
CA TYR A 136 -26.81 -5.82 -6.53
C TYR A 136 -27.57 -4.56 -6.08
N LEU A 137 -26.90 -3.63 -5.40
CA LEU A 137 -27.51 -2.39 -4.91
C LEU A 137 -27.84 -1.40 -6.04
N TRP A 138 -26.94 -1.27 -7.03
CA TRP A 138 -27.03 -0.21 -8.04
C TRP A 138 -27.58 -0.65 -9.39
N GLN A 139 -27.65 -1.95 -9.68
CA GLN A 139 -28.20 -2.46 -10.94
C GLN A 139 -29.69 -2.17 -11.10
N PRO A 140 -30.56 -2.23 -10.08
CA PRO A 140 -31.97 -1.86 -10.23
C PRO A 140 -32.19 -0.40 -10.63
N GLU A 141 -31.24 0.49 -10.30
CA GLU A 141 -31.28 1.91 -10.68
C GLU A 141 -30.95 2.16 -12.16
N THR A 142 -30.62 1.10 -12.93
CA THR A 142 -30.45 1.20 -14.39
C THR A 142 -31.75 0.98 -15.16
N THR A 143 -32.75 0.34 -14.54
CA THR A 143 -34.06 0.03 -15.15
C THR A 143 -35.20 0.85 -14.55
N GLY A 144 -35.05 1.38 -13.33
CA GLY A 144 -36.07 2.16 -12.62
C GLY A 144 -36.26 3.60 -13.12
N SER A 145 -37.51 4.08 -13.09
CA SER A 145 -37.91 5.43 -13.51
C SER A 145 -37.09 6.52 -12.80
N LYS A 146 -36.44 7.38 -13.59
CA LYS A 146 -35.96 8.79 -13.49
C LYS A 146 -35.66 9.49 -12.13
N ARG A 147 -35.94 8.88 -10.99
CA ARG A 147 -35.92 9.47 -9.64
C ARG A 147 -34.57 10.06 -9.23
N ASN A 148 -33.47 9.59 -9.84
CA ASN A 148 -32.09 10.06 -9.60
C ASN A 148 -31.29 10.36 -10.89
N GLY A 149 -31.96 10.56 -12.04
CA GLY A 149 -31.28 10.84 -13.31
C GLY A 149 -30.73 9.61 -14.06
N GLY A 150 -31.04 8.39 -13.61
CA GLY A 150 -30.75 7.11 -14.29
C GLY A 150 -29.27 6.74 -14.30
N LEU A 151 -28.90 5.65 -13.63
CA LEU A 151 -27.54 5.13 -13.70
C LEU A 151 -27.36 4.32 -14.99
N THR A 152 -26.27 4.56 -15.72
CA THR A 152 -25.93 3.74 -16.88
C THR A 152 -25.24 2.44 -16.45
N GLY A 153 -25.38 1.38 -17.25
CA GLY A 153 -24.71 0.11 -16.99
C GLY A 153 -23.20 0.24 -16.73
N PRO A 154 -22.44 1.06 -17.50
CA PRO A 154 -21.04 1.35 -17.23
C PRO A 154 -20.77 2.02 -15.88
N GLN A 155 -21.66 2.91 -15.41
CA GLN A 155 -21.51 3.55 -14.10
C GLN A 155 -21.65 2.55 -12.94
N VAL A 156 -22.48 1.52 -13.10
CA VAL A 156 -22.59 0.42 -12.12
C VAL A 156 -21.33 -0.43 -12.13
N ALA A 157 -20.81 -0.78 -13.31
CA ALA A 157 -19.55 -1.52 -13.44
C ALA A 157 -18.39 -0.75 -12.82
N GLU A 158 -18.35 0.57 -13.02
CA GLU A 158 -17.33 1.45 -12.46
C GLU A 158 -17.39 1.50 -10.92
N ARG A 159 -18.60 1.61 -10.34
CA ARG A 159 -18.75 1.53 -8.87
C ARG A 159 -18.31 0.16 -8.33
N ALA A 160 -18.62 -0.92 -9.05
CA ALA A 160 -18.19 -2.27 -8.69
C ALA A 160 -16.67 -2.41 -8.77
N ARG A 161 -16.02 -1.81 -9.78
CA ARG A 161 -14.56 -1.75 -9.93
C ARG A 161 -13.91 -1.00 -8.76
N ILE A 162 -14.43 0.18 -8.43
CA ILE A 162 -13.93 0.99 -7.29
C ILE A 162 -14.05 0.21 -5.97
N ALA A 163 -15.20 -0.44 -5.74
CA ALA A 163 -15.40 -1.28 -4.56
C ALA A 163 -14.41 -2.45 -4.52
N ALA A 164 -14.22 -3.16 -5.64
CA ALA A 164 -13.24 -4.23 -5.74
C ALA A 164 -11.80 -3.75 -5.47
N ALA A 165 -11.40 -2.64 -6.11
CA ALA A 165 -10.08 -2.04 -5.99
C ALA A 165 -9.76 -1.66 -4.54
N SER A 166 -10.74 -1.14 -3.79
CA SER A 166 -10.56 -0.77 -2.38
C SER A 166 -10.20 -1.97 -1.49
N VAL A 167 -10.70 -3.16 -1.83
CA VAL A 167 -10.43 -4.39 -1.07
C VAL A 167 -9.02 -4.93 -1.34
N VAL A 168 -8.56 -4.86 -2.59
CA VAL A 168 -7.22 -5.36 -3.01
C VAL A 168 -6.11 -4.32 -2.83
N THR A 169 -6.44 -3.11 -2.37
CA THR A 169 -5.50 -2.02 -2.10
C THR A 169 -4.31 -2.44 -1.21
N PRO A 170 -4.48 -3.23 -0.13
CA PRO A 170 -3.34 -3.63 0.71
C PRO A 170 -2.28 -4.45 -0.01
N THR A 171 -2.67 -5.23 -1.03
CA THR A 171 -1.76 -6.05 -1.84
C THR A 171 -1.18 -5.32 -3.04
N ALA A 172 -1.71 -4.14 -3.38
CA ALA A 172 -1.14 -3.32 -4.42
C ALA A 172 0.17 -2.68 -3.92
N PRO A 173 1.16 -2.51 -4.80
CA PRO A 173 2.40 -1.86 -4.44
C PRO A 173 2.29 -0.32 -4.59
N SER A 174 3.07 0.45 -3.83
CA SER A 174 2.91 1.92 -3.77
C SER A 174 3.57 2.73 -4.91
N MET A 175 4.57 2.17 -5.62
CA MET A 175 5.53 2.95 -6.42
C MET A 175 5.80 2.41 -7.83
N PHE A 176 4.77 1.94 -8.52
CA PHE A 176 4.93 1.32 -9.82
C PHE A 176 4.20 2.07 -10.94
N ARG A 177 4.74 1.93 -12.17
CA ARG A 177 4.29 2.65 -13.36
C ARG A 177 2.98 2.04 -13.85
N GLU A 178 1.87 2.55 -13.33
CA GLU A 178 0.57 2.27 -13.90
C GLU A 178 -0.17 3.58 -14.14
N SER A 179 -0.46 3.83 -15.41
CA SER A 179 -1.37 4.89 -15.82
C SER A 179 -2.56 4.22 -16.46
N CYS A 180 -3.75 4.52 -15.95
CA CYS A 180 -5.00 4.08 -16.52
C CYS A 180 -5.97 5.26 -16.59
N ASP A 181 -6.98 5.12 -17.42
CA ASP A 181 -8.07 6.08 -17.46
C ASP A 181 -8.87 6.01 -16.15
N THR A 182 -9.03 7.16 -15.51
CA THR A 182 -9.76 7.29 -14.25
C THR A 182 -11.13 7.88 -14.49
N SER A 183 -12.15 7.35 -13.81
CA SER A 183 -13.48 7.94 -13.80
C SER A 183 -13.58 9.10 -12.79
N PRO A 184 -14.47 10.09 -13.00
CA PRO A 184 -14.75 11.13 -12.00
C PRO A 184 -15.20 10.55 -10.64
N GLN A 185 -15.91 9.41 -10.65
CA GLN A 185 -16.34 8.72 -9.43
C GLN A 185 -15.14 8.18 -8.65
N PHE A 186 -14.16 7.60 -9.36
CA PHE A 186 -12.93 7.13 -8.75
C PHE A 186 -12.10 8.30 -8.21
N GLU A 187 -11.96 9.39 -8.97
CA GLU A 187 -11.21 10.57 -8.52
C GLU A 187 -11.79 11.16 -7.23
N ALA A 188 -13.12 11.28 -7.12
CA ALA A 188 -13.78 11.73 -5.89
C ALA A 188 -13.51 10.79 -4.71
N LYS A 189 -13.49 9.47 -4.94
CA LYS A 189 -13.16 8.48 -3.91
C LYS A 189 -11.69 8.50 -3.51
N LEU A 190 -10.79 8.69 -4.47
CA LEU A 190 -9.35 8.83 -4.24
C LEU A 190 -9.05 10.09 -3.42
N ALA A 191 -9.71 11.21 -3.73
CA ALA A 191 -9.61 12.44 -2.94
C ALA A 191 -10.08 12.23 -1.50
N ALA A 192 -11.21 11.56 -1.31
CA ALA A 192 -11.70 11.20 0.02
C ALA A 192 -10.69 10.30 0.76
N PHE A 193 -10.09 9.32 0.07
CA PHE A 193 -9.08 8.43 0.65
C PHE A 193 -7.81 9.19 1.06
N ALA A 194 -7.38 10.16 0.26
CA ALA A 194 -6.23 11.01 0.56
C ALA A 194 -6.48 11.96 1.74
N SER A 195 -7.71 12.42 1.94
CA SER A 195 -8.06 13.32 3.05
C SER A 195 -8.01 12.68 4.44
N VAL A 196 -8.10 11.34 4.53
CA VAL A 196 -8.10 10.61 5.82
C VAL A 196 -6.70 10.41 6.39
N GLY A 197 -5.66 10.47 5.54
CA GLY A 197 -4.28 10.18 5.94
C GLY A 197 -3.47 11.37 6.46
N ILE A 198 -4.03 12.59 6.47
CA ILE A 198 -3.31 13.82 6.79
C ILE A 198 -3.94 14.47 8.02
N GLU A 199 -3.53 14.03 9.22
CA GLU A 199 -3.86 14.76 10.45
C GLU A 199 -3.01 16.04 10.52
N GLY A 200 -3.66 17.20 10.69
CA GLY A 200 -2.98 18.50 10.82
C GLY A 200 -3.28 19.52 9.72
N VAL A 201 -3.89 19.12 8.61
CA VAL A 201 -4.38 20.07 7.61
C VAL A 201 -5.82 20.45 7.95
N GLY A 202 -5.94 21.49 8.78
CA GLY A 202 -7.19 22.21 8.94
C GLY A 202 -7.72 22.63 7.57
N THR A 203 -8.95 22.23 7.26
CA THR A 203 -9.78 22.82 6.20
C THR A 203 -9.08 23.10 4.86
N GLY A 204 -8.99 22.10 3.99
CA GLY A 204 -9.07 22.35 2.54
C GLY A 204 -7.82 22.12 1.67
N VAL A 205 -6.67 21.74 2.23
CA VAL A 205 -5.49 21.37 1.41
C VAL A 205 -5.34 19.85 1.34
N GLY A 206 -6.36 19.17 0.82
CA GLY A 206 -6.19 17.79 0.39
C GLY A 206 -5.22 17.75 -0.80
N LEU A 207 -4.30 16.79 -0.84
CA LEU A 207 -3.50 16.53 -2.05
C LEU A 207 -4.46 16.40 -3.24
N SER A 208 -4.29 17.26 -4.24
CA SER A 208 -5.14 17.20 -5.42
C SER A 208 -4.96 15.83 -6.09
N VAL A 209 -6.03 15.30 -6.65
CA VAL A 209 -5.98 14.03 -7.41
C VAL A 209 -4.94 14.13 -8.54
N SER A 210 -4.78 15.32 -9.13
CA SER A 210 -3.73 15.61 -10.10
C SER A 210 -2.31 15.50 -9.52
N ALA A 211 -2.09 15.87 -8.26
CA ALA A 211 -0.81 15.68 -7.59
C ALA A 211 -0.55 14.20 -7.27
N ILE A 212 -1.56 13.42 -6.89
CA ILE A 212 -1.42 11.97 -6.66
C ILE A 212 -1.10 11.26 -7.98
N LYS A 213 -1.83 11.57 -9.05
CA LYS A 213 -1.54 11.10 -10.41
C LYS A 213 -0.15 11.54 -10.88
N GLY A 214 0.21 12.80 -10.60
CA GLY A 214 1.50 13.37 -10.89
C GLY A 214 2.63 12.70 -10.12
N LEU A 215 2.43 12.32 -8.86
CA LEU A 215 3.39 11.56 -8.05
C LEU A 215 3.53 10.13 -8.55
N ALA A 216 2.41 9.45 -8.84
CA ALA A 216 2.41 8.13 -9.46
C ALA A 216 3.11 8.14 -10.83
N GLY A 217 2.90 9.20 -11.64
CA GLY A 217 3.50 9.36 -12.97
C GLY A 217 4.96 9.83 -12.97
N ALA A 218 5.29 10.88 -12.22
CA ALA A 218 6.61 11.52 -12.20
C ALA A 218 7.66 10.71 -11.41
N ARG A 219 7.26 9.96 -10.38
CA ARG A 219 8.16 9.01 -9.70
C ARG A 219 8.37 7.71 -10.51
N SER A 220 7.77 7.64 -11.71
CA SER A 220 7.86 6.53 -12.66
C SER A 220 8.78 6.77 -13.86
N ILE A 221 9.60 7.84 -13.86
CA ILE A 221 10.56 8.14 -14.95
C ILE A 221 11.64 7.03 -15.04
N GLY A 222 11.33 6.00 -15.81
CA GLY A 222 12.16 5.49 -16.91
C GLY A 222 13.61 5.07 -16.61
N SER A 223 13.85 4.24 -15.61
CA SER A 223 15.13 3.53 -15.50
C SER A 223 14.89 2.04 -15.27
N ASN A 224 15.68 1.18 -15.93
CA ASN A 224 15.74 -0.28 -15.67
C ASN A 224 16.03 -0.63 -14.19
N ARG A 225 16.30 0.38 -13.35
CA ARG A 225 16.45 0.29 -11.89
C ARG A 225 15.11 0.33 -11.11
N ASN A 226 13.97 0.29 -11.79
CA ASN A 226 12.66 0.36 -11.14
C ASN A 226 12.15 -0.99 -10.57
N GLU A 227 12.78 -2.11 -10.87
CA GLU A 227 12.52 -3.41 -10.20
C GLU A 227 13.37 -3.58 -8.93
N THR A 228 13.31 -2.60 -8.02
CA THR A 228 13.98 -2.74 -6.72
C THR A 228 13.02 -3.33 -5.70
N ILE A 229 13.48 -4.34 -4.96
CA ILE A 229 12.76 -4.96 -3.84
C ILE A 229 12.20 -3.89 -2.88
N VAL A 230 12.94 -2.80 -2.70
CA VAL A 230 12.58 -1.66 -1.86
C VAL A 230 11.28 -0.96 -2.28
N LYS A 231 10.96 -0.91 -3.58
CA LYS A 231 9.66 -0.38 -4.06
C LYS A 231 8.49 -1.32 -3.75
N GLY A 232 8.80 -2.60 -3.57
CA GLY A 232 7.86 -3.61 -3.10
C GLY A 232 7.43 -3.47 -1.64
N TYR A 233 8.29 -2.86 -0.81
CA TYR A 233 8.08 -2.70 0.63
C TYR A 233 7.61 -1.30 1.02
N ASP A 234 7.01 -0.57 0.08
CA ASP A 234 6.43 0.76 0.30
C ASP A 234 7.39 1.75 0.97
N LYS A 235 8.45 2.17 0.27
CA LYS A 235 9.43 3.14 0.78
C LYS A 235 8.84 4.54 1.05
N ASP A 236 7.63 4.84 0.58
CA ASP A 236 7.04 6.18 0.71
C ASP A 236 6.56 6.51 2.13
N ALA A 237 6.43 7.82 2.34
CA ALA A 237 5.73 8.39 3.48
C ALA A 237 4.35 7.73 3.65
N PHE A 238 4.03 7.42 4.90
CA PHE A 238 2.84 6.67 5.28
C PHE A 238 1.55 7.32 4.76
N GLU A 239 1.48 8.66 4.80
CA GLU A 239 0.34 9.48 4.37
C GLU A 239 -0.02 9.31 2.89
N LEU A 240 0.99 9.12 2.02
CA LEU A 240 0.81 8.98 0.57
C LEU A 240 0.64 7.53 0.12
N ARG A 241 1.04 6.57 0.95
CA ARG A 241 1.06 5.16 0.61
C ARG A 241 -0.33 4.62 0.28
N GLY A 242 -1.31 4.95 1.11
CA GLY A 242 -2.69 4.50 0.94
C GLY A 242 -3.30 4.92 -0.41
N PRO A 243 -3.36 6.23 -0.71
CA PRO A 243 -3.90 6.72 -1.98
C PRO A 243 -3.16 6.20 -3.20
N LEU A 244 -1.82 6.10 -3.16
CA LEU A 244 -1.04 5.56 -4.27
C LEU A 244 -1.34 4.08 -4.52
N LYS A 245 -1.41 3.27 -3.46
CA LYS A 245 -1.82 1.86 -3.58
C LYS A 245 -3.23 1.72 -4.09
N PHE A 246 -4.16 2.57 -3.66
CA PHE A 246 -5.54 2.52 -4.13
C PHE A 246 -5.63 2.85 -5.63
N TYR A 247 -4.83 3.81 -6.09
CA TYR A 247 -4.70 4.14 -7.50
C TYR A 247 -4.15 2.97 -8.33
N VAL A 248 -3.05 2.35 -7.91
CA VAL A 248 -2.49 1.16 -8.57
C VAL A 248 -3.47 -0.02 -8.54
N ALA A 249 -4.12 -0.26 -7.40
CA ALA A 249 -5.15 -1.28 -7.26
C ALA A 249 -6.30 -1.06 -8.25
N TYR A 250 -6.75 0.17 -8.42
CA TYR A 250 -7.79 0.52 -9.39
C TYR A 250 -7.35 0.26 -10.83
N CYS A 251 -6.13 0.65 -11.20
CA CYS A 251 -5.61 0.42 -12.55
C CYS A 251 -5.47 -1.07 -12.89
N ASN A 252 -5.10 -1.91 -11.92
CA ASN A 252 -4.97 -3.36 -12.10
C ASN A 252 -6.25 -4.17 -11.85
N THR A 253 -7.36 -3.52 -11.46
CA THR A 253 -8.62 -4.22 -11.21
C THR A 253 -9.59 -3.95 -12.35
N GLU A 254 -10.13 -5.00 -12.94
CA GLU A 254 -11.26 -4.95 -13.86
C GLU A 254 -12.47 -5.60 -13.20
N ALA A 255 -13.64 -4.95 -13.29
CA ALA A 255 -14.90 -5.52 -12.82
C ALA A 255 -15.93 -5.47 -13.94
N SER A 256 -16.57 -6.60 -14.20
CA SER A 256 -17.66 -6.73 -15.15
C SER A 256 -18.84 -7.42 -14.50
N TYR A 257 -20.04 -7.19 -15.01
CA TYR A 257 -21.23 -7.90 -14.55
C TYR A 257 -22.15 -8.26 -15.71
N SER A 258 -22.91 -9.34 -15.51
CA SER A 258 -23.97 -9.76 -16.42
C SER A 258 -25.23 -10.13 -15.62
N VAL A 259 -26.38 -9.84 -16.21
CA VAL A 259 -27.69 -10.17 -15.64
C VAL A 259 -28.32 -11.22 -16.54
N SER A 260 -28.58 -12.42 -16.02
CA SER A 260 -29.20 -13.51 -16.76
C SER A 260 -29.97 -14.44 -15.82
N GLY A 261 -31.17 -14.86 -16.23
CA GLY A 261 -31.97 -15.85 -15.48
C GLY A 261 -32.31 -15.46 -14.04
N GLY A 262 -32.56 -14.17 -13.76
CA GLY A 262 -32.84 -13.68 -12.41
C GLY A 262 -31.63 -13.71 -11.46
N LYS A 263 -30.41 -13.79 -12.02
CA LYS A 263 -29.16 -13.72 -11.28
C LYS A 263 -28.26 -12.63 -11.85
N ILE A 264 -27.55 -11.97 -10.94
CA ILE A 264 -26.48 -11.01 -11.22
C ILE A 264 -25.17 -11.75 -10.99
N LYS A 265 -24.38 -11.90 -12.05
CA LYS A 265 -23.02 -12.43 -11.98
C LYS A 265 -22.04 -11.27 -12.08
N THR A 266 -21.14 -11.18 -11.11
CA THR A 266 -20.05 -10.20 -11.12
C THR A 266 -18.73 -10.93 -11.21
N VAL A 267 -17.89 -10.54 -12.15
CA VAL A 267 -16.55 -11.08 -12.36
C VAL A 267 -15.53 -9.99 -12.11
N VAL A 268 -14.59 -10.25 -11.22
CA VAL A 268 -13.48 -9.38 -10.90
C VAL A 268 -12.18 -10.04 -11.35
N HIS A 269 -11.40 -9.29 -12.11
CA HIS A 269 -10.03 -9.63 -12.45
C HIS A 269 -9.10 -8.67 -11.74
N TYR A 270 -8.10 -9.21 -11.06
CA TYR A 270 -7.05 -8.42 -10.43
C TYR A 270 -5.70 -8.89 -10.97
N ASP A 271 -5.00 -7.99 -11.66
CA ASP A 271 -3.66 -8.23 -12.15
C ASP A 271 -2.65 -7.89 -11.04
N LEU A 272 -2.30 -8.89 -10.25
CA LEU A 272 -1.36 -8.73 -9.15
C LEU A 272 0.06 -8.63 -9.71
N LYS A 273 0.71 -7.50 -9.45
CA LYS A 273 2.11 -7.32 -9.78
C LYS A 273 3.03 -8.22 -8.96
N GLN A 274 3.98 -8.87 -9.63
CA GLN A 274 5.04 -9.65 -9.01
C GLN A 274 6.18 -8.70 -8.61
N VAL A 275 6.35 -8.54 -7.31
CA VAL A 275 7.30 -7.59 -6.71
C VAL A 275 8.70 -8.18 -6.63
N MET A 276 8.80 -9.51 -6.49
CA MET A 276 10.07 -10.22 -6.38
C MET A 276 10.67 -10.46 -7.78
N PRO A 277 11.83 -9.84 -8.13
CA PRO A 277 12.32 -9.83 -9.52
C PRO A 277 12.54 -11.22 -10.10
N MET A 278 13.15 -12.14 -9.33
CA MET A 278 13.39 -13.51 -9.80
C MET A 278 12.09 -14.31 -10.00
N VAL A 279 11.09 -14.08 -9.16
CA VAL A 279 9.79 -14.79 -9.27
C VAL A 279 8.98 -14.23 -10.43
N GLY A 280 8.95 -12.90 -10.58
CA GLY A 280 8.32 -12.24 -11.72
C GLY A 280 8.95 -12.64 -13.05
N PHE A 281 10.27 -12.82 -13.10
CA PHE A 281 10.98 -13.30 -14.29
C PHE A 281 10.55 -14.72 -14.70
N ILE A 282 10.43 -15.64 -13.73
CA ILE A 282 10.21 -17.07 -14.01
C ILE A 282 8.71 -17.37 -14.21
N PHE A 283 7.84 -16.78 -13.39
CA PHE A 283 6.43 -17.17 -13.28
C PHE A 283 5.43 -16.08 -13.69
N GLY A 284 5.89 -14.85 -13.88
CA GLY A 284 5.01 -13.72 -14.19
C GLY A 284 4.73 -13.57 -15.68
N GLU A 285 3.52 -13.13 -16.01
CA GLU A 285 3.16 -12.67 -17.34
C GLU A 285 3.74 -11.26 -17.55
N ARG A 286 4.57 -11.10 -18.60
CA ARG A 286 5.25 -9.84 -18.86
C ARG A 286 4.37 -8.86 -19.61
N ARG A 287 4.16 -7.68 -19.02
CA ARG A 287 3.55 -6.52 -19.67
C ARG A 287 4.56 -5.37 -19.65
N GLY A 288 5.26 -5.17 -20.76
CA GLY A 288 6.40 -4.25 -20.82
C GLY A 288 7.59 -4.77 -20.02
N LEU A 289 8.07 -3.96 -19.07
CA LEU A 289 9.20 -4.30 -18.18
C LEU A 289 8.74 -4.90 -16.86
N GLU A 290 7.49 -5.31 -16.73
CA GLU A 290 6.89 -5.66 -15.45
C GLU A 290 6.16 -6.99 -15.54
N ALA A 291 6.11 -7.72 -14.42
CA ALA A 291 5.56 -9.06 -14.33
C ALA A 291 4.28 -9.08 -13.50
N TYR A 292 3.24 -9.74 -14.00
CA TYR A 292 1.92 -9.81 -13.37
C TYR A 292 1.42 -11.24 -13.24
N THR A 293 0.46 -11.44 -12.34
CA THR A 293 -0.31 -12.68 -12.21
C THR A 293 -1.78 -12.32 -12.11
N ARG A 294 -2.57 -12.76 -13.09
CA ARG A 294 -4.02 -12.47 -13.14
C ARG A 294 -4.78 -13.40 -12.20
N ILE A 295 -5.49 -12.82 -11.25
CA ILE A 295 -6.38 -13.54 -10.33
C ILE A 295 -7.81 -13.18 -10.69
N SER A 296 -8.61 -14.20 -11.04
CA SER A 296 -10.00 -14.02 -11.44
C SER A 296 -10.95 -14.68 -10.45
N ARG A 297 -12.00 -13.96 -10.03
CA ARG A 297 -13.04 -14.47 -9.14
C ARG A 297 -14.40 -14.01 -9.63
N ALA A 298 -15.40 -14.86 -9.44
CA ALA A 298 -16.79 -14.56 -9.79
C ALA A 298 -17.67 -14.74 -8.55
N TYR A 299 -18.69 -13.90 -8.44
CA TYR A 299 -19.71 -13.99 -7.40
C TYR A 299 -21.09 -13.82 -8.03
N GLU A 300 -22.05 -14.61 -7.58
CA GLU A 300 -23.41 -14.63 -8.14
C GLU A 300 -24.42 -14.34 -7.02
N LEU A 301 -25.37 -13.44 -7.29
CA LEU A 301 -26.48 -13.08 -6.42
C LEU A 301 -27.80 -13.20 -7.17
N PRO A 302 -28.92 -13.50 -6.50
CA PRO A 302 -30.24 -13.31 -7.10
C PRO A 302 -30.45 -11.82 -7.42
N THR A 303 -31.18 -11.52 -8.50
CA THR A 303 -31.58 -10.14 -8.81
C THR A 303 -32.52 -9.61 -7.74
N GLN A 304 -32.32 -8.35 -7.33
CA GLN A 304 -33.22 -7.68 -6.40
C GLN A 304 -34.60 -7.49 -7.07
N ILE A 305 -35.68 -7.65 -6.29
CA ILE A 305 -37.02 -7.24 -6.71
C ILE A 305 -37.00 -5.73 -6.90
N GLU A 306 -37.56 -5.23 -7.99
CA GLU A 306 -37.56 -3.81 -8.32
C GLU A 306 -37.96 -2.94 -7.10
N PRO A 307 -37.18 -1.88 -6.78
CA PRO A 307 -37.58 -0.94 -5.74
C PRO A 307 -38.97 -0.41 -6.08
N ASN A 308 -39.85 -0.36 -5.08
CA ASN A 308 -41.27 -0.05 -5.25
C ASN A 308 -41.48 1.08 -6.28
N PRO A 309 -42.15 0.82 -7.42
CA PRO A 309 -42.29 1.79 -8.50
C PRO A 309 -43.14 2.99 -8.10
N THR A 310 -43.86 2.89 -6.97
CA THR A 310 -44.66 3.99 -6.43
C THR A 310 -43.83 4.84 -5.47
N PRO A 311 -43.84 6.18 -5.61
CA PRO A 311 -43.22 7.06 -4.63
C PRO A 311 -43.86 6.79 -3.26
N PRO A 312 -43.07 6.85 -2.16
CA PRO A 312 -43.60 6.65 -0.82
C PRO A 312 -44.72 7.65 -0.56
N ARG A 313 -45.92 7.14 -0.30
CA ARG A 313 -47.06 7.98 0.08
C ARG A 313 -46.76 8.58 1.46
N SER A 314 -46.66 9.90 1.52
CA SER A 314 -46.50 10.59 2.80
C SER A 314 -47.77 10.46 3.64
N PHE A 315 -47.67 10.54 4.96
CA PHE A 315 -48.84 10.59 5.85
C PHE A 315 -49.81 11.73 5.47
N LEU A 316 -49.28 12.84 4.92
CA LEU A 316 -50.06 13.97 4.41
C LEU A 316 -50.91 13.60 3.18
N SER A 317 -50.41 12.69 2.33
CA SER A 317 -51.19 12.16 1.21
C SER A 317 -52.33 11.23 1.66
N PHE A 318 -52.23 10.65 2.86
CA PHE A 318 -53.27 9.81 3.47
C PHE A 318 -54.40 10.65 4.10
N LEU A 319 -54.11 11.86 4.58
CA LEU A 319 -55.07 12.78 5.21
C LEU A 319 -55.96 13.55 4.22
N GLY A 320 -56.04 13.13 2.95
CA GLY A 320 -56.98 13.69 1.96
C GLY A 320 -56.56 15.02 1.34
N GLY A 321 -55.34 15.51 1.61
CA GLY A 321 -54.88 16.81 1.12
C GLY A 321 -54.37 16.86 -0.33
N GLY A 322 -54.27 15.74 -1.04
CA GLY A 322 -53.81 15.69 -2.46
C GLY A 322 -52.35 16.13 -2.71
N ILE A 323 -51.68 16.75 -1.73
CA ILE A 323 -50.29 17.20 -1.83
C ILE A 323 -49.39 16.02 -1.46
N ASN A 324 -48.93 15.29 -2.48
CA ASN A 324 -47.79 14.41 -2.31
C ASN A 324 -46.52 15.27 -2.46
N PRO A 325 -45.73 15.55 -1.41
CA PRO A 325 -44.48 16.29 -1.53
C PRO A 325 -43.43 15.58 -2.40
N PHE A 326 -43.71 14.33 -2.77
CA PHE A 326 -42.92 13.52 -3.69
C PHE A 326 -43.52 13.41 -5.10
N SER A 327 -44.57 14.17 -5.44
CA SER A 327 -45.16 14.15 -6.80
C SER A 327 -44.21 14.68 -7.87
N SER A 328 -43.23 15.52 -7.50
CA SER A 328 -42.17 15.98 -8.40
C SER A 328 -41.12 14.91 -8.71
N TRP A 329 -41.27 13.70 -8.16
CA TRP A 329 -40.37 12.56 -8.36
C TRP A 329 -40.93 11.55 -9.38
N GLU A 330 -42.09 11.83 -9.98
CA GLU A 330 -42.72 11.07 -11.07
C GLU A 330 -42.13 11.40 -12.45
#